data_AF-A0A7S3WS19-F1
#
_entry.id   AF-A0A7S3WS19-F1
#
_cell.length_a   1.000
_cell.length_b   1.000
_cell.length_c   1.000
_cell.angle_alpha   90.00
_cell.angle_beta   90.00
_cell.angle_gamma   90.00
#
_symmetry.space_group_name_H-M   'P 1'
#
loop_
_entity.id
_entity.type
_entity.pdbx_description
1 polymer ?
#
loop_
_entity_poly.entity_id
_entity_poly.type
_entity_poly.pdbx_seq_one_letter_code
_entity_poly.pdbx_strand_id
1 'polypeptide(L)'
;RLWRLRVAHAFEARIRRRASAFRSPCVLDASPATAKSYPSGSLELIEDDLRAALGAKTAEALVEALHGLCGLRSAFELRRELISYKKACLCLFQDAQRLELSLHRQAMFFFRDHPSRTAFHLAPHWPEYSSAATALERARAVRVALHDVRDLSKAICALPRHPATATLPPRLRGLSLAGQATVDKAEAFIGRLDALAAGRESAQAAEAEAAEAE
;
A
#
# COMPACT_ATOMS: atom_id res chain seq x y z
N ARG A 1 -18.65 -48.08 4.75
CA ARG A 1 -18.16 -47.39 3.53
C ARG A 1 -19.29 -46.70 2.76
N LEU A 2 -20.39 -47.38 2.43
CA LEU A 2 -21.53 -46.82 1.67
C LEU A 2 -22.23 -45.62 2.33
N TRP A 3 -22.37 -45.61 3.66
CA TRP A 3 -22.97 -44.49 4.39
C TRP A 3 -22.15 -43.19 4.27
N ARG A 4 -20.81 -43.28 4.39
CA ARG A 4 -19.92 -42.11 4.22
C ARG A 4 -19.98 -41.53 2.80
N LEU A 5 -20.09 -42.39 1.79
CA LEU A 5 -20.28 -41.97 0.40
C LEU A 5 -21.63 -41.27 0.19
N ARG A 6 -22.72 -41.81 0.76
CA ARG A 6 -24.04 -41.16 0.71
C ARG A 6 -24.05 -39.79 1.39
N VAL A 7 -23.42 -39.67 2.55
CA VAL A 7 -23.31 -38.40 3.28
C VAL A 7 -22.49 -37.38 2.49
N ALA A 8 -21.36 -37.80 1.89
CA ALA A 8 -20.53 -36.94 1.05
C ALA A 8 -21.29 -36.45 -0.20
N HIS A 9 -22.02 -37.34 -0.88
CA HIS A 9 -22.79 -37.01 -2.07
C HIS A 9 -23.97 -36.06 -1.76
N ALA A 10 -24.63 -36.26 -0.62
CA ALA A 10 -25.69 -35.39 -0.14
C ALA A 10 -25.16 -34.00 0.25
N PHE A 11 -23.98 -33.95 0.87
CA PHE A 11 -23.27 -32.71 1.16
C PHE A 11 -22.93 -31.95 -0.13
N GLU A 12 -22.27 -32.61 -1.08
CA GLU A 12 -21.91 -31.99 -2.37
C GLU A 12 -23.15 -31.46 -3.12
N ALA A 13 -24.20 -32.27 -3.23
CA ALA A 13 -25.44 -31.86 -3.89
C ALA A 13 -26.09 -30.64 -3.22
N ARG A 14 -26.00 -30.54 -1.89
CA ARG A 14 -26.50 -29.39 -1.13
C ARG A 14 -25.69 -28.12 -1.40
N ILE A 15 -24.36 -28.21 -1.40
CA ILE A 15 -23.47 -27.07 -1.69
C ILE A 15 -23.66 -26.57 -3.12
N ARG A 16 -23.67 -27.49 -4.11
CA ARG A 16 -23.90 -27.15 -5.52
C ARG A 16 -25.26 -26.49 -5.75
N ARG A 17 -26.32 -26.96 -5.08
CA ARG A 17 -27.67 -26.37 -5.17
C ARG A 17 -27.69 -24.93 -4.67
N ARG A 18 -27.00 -24.64 -3.57
CA ARG A 18 -26.90 -23.26 -3.06
C ARG A 18 -26.08 -22.35 -3.96
N ALA A 19 -24.93 -22.82 -4.45
CA ALA A 19 -24.12 -22.04 -5.39
C ALA A 19 -24.92 -21.63 -6.64
N SER A 20 -25.71 -22.56 -7.19
CA SER A 20 -26.63 -22.31 -8.31
C SER A 20 -27.71 -21.26 -7.97
N ALA A 21 -28.30 -21.31 -6.79
CA ALA A 21 -29.33 -20.36 -6.36
C ALA A 21 -28.81 -18.91 -6.32
N PHE A 22 -27.55 -18.70 -5.92
CA PHE A 22 -26.91 -17.39 -5.84
C PHE A 22 -26.11 -17.03 -7.10
N ARG A 23 -26.20 -17.81 -8.19
CA ARG A 23 -25.40 -17.65 -9.42
C ARG A 23 -23.89 -17.49 -9.16
N SER A 24 -23.41 -18.09 -8.07
CA SER A 24 -22.03 -17.97 -7.63
C SER A 24 -21.27 -19.26 -7.97
N PRO A 25 -19.96 -19.19 -8.26
CA PRO A 25 -19.16 -20.40 -8.49
C PRO A 25 -19.20 -21.31 -7.27
N CYS A 26 -19.37 -22.62 -7.48
CA CYS A 26 -19.42 -23.59 -6.38
C CYS A 26 -18.02 -23.81 -5.79
N VAL A 27 -17.84 -23.60 -4.49
CA VAL A 27 -16.54 -23.75 -3.78
C VAL A 27 -15.83 -25.09 -4.02
N LEU A 28 -16.59 -26.15 -4.32
CA LEU A 28 -16.06 -27.48 -4.61
C LEU A 28 -15.35 -27.57 -5.98
N ASP A 29 -15.60 -26.62 -6.87
CA ASP A 29 -14.97 -26.52 -8.19
C ASP A 29 -13.75 -25.58 -8.15
N ALA A 30 -13.24 -25.25 -6.96
CA ALA A 30 -12.08 -24.40 -6.78
C ALA A 30 -10.82 -25.11 -7.31
N SER A 31 -10.22 -24.53 -8.34
CA SER A 31 -9.03 -25.02 -9.00
C SER A 31 -8.15 -23.84 -9.41
N PRO A 32 -6.88 -24.06 -9.78
CA PRO A 32 -6.04 -23.02 -10.37
C PRO A 32 -6.73 -22.23 -11.50
N ALA A 33 -7.54 -22.89 -12.34
CA ALA A 33 -8.23 -22.28 -13.46
C ALA A 33 -9.44 -21.42 -13.04
N THR A 34 -10.15 -21.83 -11.98
CA THR A 34 -11.42 -21.20 -11.55
C THR A 34 -11.24 -20.25 -10.37
N ALA A 35 -10.09 -20.24 -9.68
CA ALA A 35 -9.86 -19.47 -8.45
C ALA A 35 -10.11 -17.95 -8.59
N LYS A 36 -9.97 -17.38 -9.79
CA LYS A 36 -10.22 -15.95 -10.06
C LYS A 36 -11.71 -15.59 -10.10
N SER A 37 -12.58 -16.55 -10.40
CA SER A 37 -14.02 -16.36 -10.57
C SER A 37 -14.76 -16.22 -9.24
N TYR A 38 -14.14 -16.61 -8.12
CA TYR A 38 -14.75 -16.52 -6.81
C TYR A 38 -14.79 -15.07 -6.29
N PRO A 39 -15.88 -14.67 -5.60
CA PRO A 39 -15.96 -13.38 -4.92
C PRO A 39 -14.77 -13.18 -3.98
N SER A 40 -14.27 -11.95 -3.92
CA SER A 40 -13.15 -11.58 -3.05
C SER A 40 -13.61 -10.55 -2.03
N GLY A 41 -13.21 -10.74 -0.77
CA GLY A 41 -12.91 -9.60 0.09
C GLY A 41 -13.83 -9.31 1.27
N SER A 42 -14.63 -10.27 1.72
CA SER A 42 -15.22 -10.19 3.05
C SER A 42 -15.08 -11.54 3.73
N LEU A 43 -14.43 -11.52 4.90
CA LEU A 43 -14.39 -12.68 5.79
C LEU A 43 -15.81 -13.03 6.26
N GLU A 44 -16.67 -12.02 6.43
CA GLU A 44 -18.08 -12.23 6.81
C GLU A 44 -18.83 -13.09 5.79
N LEU A 45 -18.63 -12.85 4.48
CA LEU A 45 -19.25 -13.68 3.43
C LEU A 45 -18.80 -15.15 3.51
N ILE A 46 -17.53 -15.39 3.83
CA ILE A 46 -17.00 -16.74 4.00
C ILE A 46 -17.61 -17.39 5.24
N GLU A 47 -17.71 -16.66 6.35
CA GLU A 47 -18.34 -17.14 7.57
C GLU A 47 -19.82 -17.49 7.34
N ASP A 48 -20.56 -16.66 6.60
CA ASP A 48 -21.96 -16.90 6.25
C ASP A 48 -22.12 -18.14 5.36
N ASP A 49 -21.25 -18.31 4.37
CA ASP A 49 -21.22 -19.51 3.53
C ASP A 49 -20.92 -20.77 4.36
N LEU A 50 -20.01 -20.69 5.33
CA LEU A 50 -19.69 -21.79 6.24
C LEU A 50 -20.87 -22.14 7.16
N ARG A 51 -21.51 -21.14 7.78
CA ARG A 51 -22.71 -21.31 8.61
C ARG A 51 -23.83 -21.96 7.83
N ALA A 52 -24.02 -21.50 6.60
CA ALA A 52 -24.95 -22.10 5.68
C ALA A 52 -24.55 -23.58 5.43
N ALA A 53 -23.34 -23.85 4.96
CA ALA A 53 -22.89 -25.15 4.48
C ALA A 53 -22.84 -26.26 5.55
N LEU A 54 -22.38 -25.92 6.76
CA LEU A 54 -22.01 -26.87 7.82
C LEU A 54 -22.99 -26.88 9.00
N GLY A 55 -23.90 -25.89 9.07
CA GLY A 55 -24.75 -25.63 10.24
C GLY A 55 -24.00 -24.87 11.33
N ALA A 56 -24.74 -24.17 12.19
CA ALA A 56 -24.20 -23.18 13.13
C ALA A 56 -23.04 -23.74 14.00
N LYS A 57 -23.25 -24.86 14.70
CA LYS A 57 -22.27 -25.42 15.65
C LYS A 57 -20.94 -25.81 15.01
N THR A 58 -20.98 -26.46 13.83
CA THR A 58 -19.77 -26.91 13.13
C THR A 58 -19.06 -25.72 12.46
N ALA A 59 -19.83 -24.77 11.94
CA ALA A 59 -19.28 -23.57 11.32
C ALA A 59 -18.58 -22.68 12.36
N GLU A 60 -19.17 -22.47 13.54
CA GLU A 60 -18.57 -21.66 14.61
C GLU A 60 -17.23 -22.23 15.07
N ALA A 61 -17.14 -23.54 15.34
CA ALA A 61 -15.89 -24.19 15.71
C ALA A 61 -14.81 -24.07 14.62
N LEU A 62 -15.21 -24.11 13.34
CA LEU A 62 -14.29 -23.95 12.22
C LEU A 62 -13.84 -22.49 12.07
N VAL A 63 -14.76 -21.52 12.22
CA VAL A 63 -14.46 -20.08 12.17
C VAL A 63 -13.52 -19.69 13.31
N GLU A 64 -13.76 -20.16 14.54
CA GLU A 64 -12.84 -19.97 15.66
C GLU A 64 -11.45 -20.54 15.36
N ALA A 65 -11.37 -21.76 14.82
CA ALA A 65 -10.09 -22.36 14.45
C ALA A 65 -9.37 -21.55 13.37
N LEU A 66 -10.08 -21.08 12.33
CA LEU A 66 -9.53 -20.27 11.25
C LEU A 66 -9.04 -18.90 11.75
N HIS A 67 -9.72 -18.29 12.72
CA HIS A 67 -9.27 -17.05 13.34
C HIS A 67 -8.06 -17.26 14.25
N GLY A 68 -8.17 -18.20 15.20
CA GLY A 68 -7.19 -18.38 16.28
C GLY A 68 -5.89 -19.04 15.84
N LEU A 69 -5.96 -20.03 14.94
CA LEU A 69 -4.77 -20.81 14.55
C LEU A 69 -4.12 -20.29 13.27
N CYS A 70 -4.91 -19.69 12.37
CA CYS A 70 -4.42 -19.31 11.04
C CYS A 70 -4.30 -17.79 10.85
N GLY A 71 -4.69 -16.98 11.85
CA GLY A 71 -4.60 -15.52 11.76
C GLY A 71 -5.42 -14.93 10.60
N LEU A 72 -6.45 -15.65 10.16
CA LEU A 72 -7.18 -15.32 8.93
C LEU A 72 -7.81 -13.93 8.99
N ARG A 73 -8.34 -13.54 10.15
CA ARG A 73 -8.92 -12.21 10.39
C ARG A 73 -7.91 -11.10 10.17
N SER A 74 -6.75 -11.20 10.81
CA SER A 74 -5.66 -10.24 10.68
C SER A 74 -5.16 -10.14 9.23
N ALA A 75 -5.14 -11.25 8.49
CA ALA A 75 -4.77 -11.22 7.06
C ALA A 75 -5.81 -10.48 6.20
N PHE A 76 -7.12 -10.65 6.44
CA PHE A 76 -8.18 -9.93 5.74
C PHE A 76 -8.20 -8.44 6.10
N GLU A 77 -8.01 -8.11 7.37
CA GLU A 77 -7.88 -6.73 7.86
C GLU A 77 -6.66 -6.05 7.23
N LEU A 78 -5.48 -6.68 7.30
CA LEU A 78 -4.27 -6.18 6.65
C LEU A 78 -4.46 -5.95 5.15
N ARG A 79 -5.16 -6.87 4.45
CA ARG A 79 -5.48 -6.69 3.03
C ARG A 79 -6.38 -5.48 2.80
N ARG A 80 -7.40 -5.27 3.64
CA ARG A 80 -8.29 -4.09 3.56
C ARG A 80 -7.49 -2.81 3.78
N GLU A 81 -6.67 -2.78 4.82
CA GLU A 81 -5.77 -1.66 5.12
C GLU A 81 -4.80 -1.39 3.95
N LEU A 82 -4.18 -2.43 3.37
CA LEU A 82 -3.30 -2.29 2.20
C LEU A 82 -4.03 -1.76 0.96
N ILE A 83 -5.29 -2.15 0.75
CA ILE A 83 -6.10 -1.60 -0.35
C ILE A 83 -6.39 -0.12 -0.12
N SER A 84 -6.77 0.27 1.10
CA SER A 84 -7.00 1.66 1.49
C SER A 84 -5.73 2.48 1.37
N TYR A 85 -4.61 1.97 1.88
CA TYR A 85 -3.28 2.57 1.77
C TYR A 85 -2.87 2.81 0.32
N LYS A 86 -3.01 1.80 -0.55
CA LYS A 86 -2.74 1.93 -2.00
C LYS A 86 -3.58 3.04 -2.65
N LYS A 87 -4.84 3.23 -2.21
CA LYS A 87 -5.70 4.32 -2.69
C LYS A 87 -5.23 5.67 -2.17
N ALA A 88 -4.86 5.78 -0.89
CA ALA A 88 -4.27 6.99 -0.34
C ALA A 88 -2.99 7.39 -1.10
N CYS A 89 -2.09 6.42 -1.37
CA CYS A 89 -0.91 6.66 -2.19
C CYS A 89 -1.25 7.14 -3.61
N LEU A 90 -2.36 6.67 -4.22
CA LEU A 90 -2.80 7.17 -5.52
C LEU A 90 -3.21 8.64 -5.45
N CYS A 91 -3.96 9.04 -4.43
CA CYS A 91 -4.34 10.44 -4.22
C CYS A 91 -3.10 11.32 -4.04
N LEU A 92 -2.19 10.92 -3.14
CA LEU A 92 -0.94 11.64 -2.92
C LEU A 92 -0.07 11.71 -4.17
N PHE A 93 -0.04 10.64 -4.98
CA PHE A 93 0.70 10.62 -6.24
C PHE A 93 0.15 11.65 -7.23
N GLN A 94 -1.19 11.74 -7.34
CA GLN A 94 -1.86 12.73 -8.18
C GLN A 94 -1.62 14.16 -7.67
N ASP A 95 -1.58 14.36 -6.36
CA ASP A 95 -1.24 15.65 -5.75
C ASP A 95 0.20 16.05 -6.04
N ALA A 96 1.15 15.11 -5.90
CA ALA A 96 2.55 15.34 -6.24
C ALA A 96 2.74 15.68 -7.73
N GLN A 97 1.98 15.05 -8.64
CA GLN A 97 1.98 15.42 -10.07
C GLN A 97 1.50 16.85 -10.31
N ARG A 98 0.43 17.28 -9.63
CA ARG A 98 -0.08 18.65 -9.73
C ARG A 98 0.92 19.65 -9.18
N LEU A 99 1.56 19.33 -8.05
CA LEU A 99 2.58 20.14 -7.42
C LEU A 99 3.82 20.28 -8.30
N GLU A 100 4.29 19.18 -8.92
CA GLU A 100 5.41 19.18 -9.88
C GLU A 100 5.15 20.16 -11.03
N LEU A 101 3.96 20.12 -11.63
CA LEU A 101 3.59 21.04 -12.71
C LEU A 101 3.57 22.50 -12.27
N SER A 102 3.08 22.78 -11.06
CA SER A 102 3.03 24.13 -10.50
C SER A 102 4.43 24.68 -10.21
N LEU A 103 5.27 23.89 -9.55
CA LEU A 103 6.65 24.27 -9.21
C LEU A 103 7.52 24.43 -10.45
N HIS A 104 7.32 23.59 -11.47
CA HIS A 104 8.00 23.74 -12.76
C HIS A 104 7.66 25.09 -13.41
N ARG A 105 6.38 25.50 -13.40
CA ARG A 105 5.95 26.81 -13.91
C ARG A 105 6.57 27.96 -13.12
N GLN A 106 6.62 27.87 -11.79
CA GLN A 106 7.26 28.87 -10.93
C GLN A 106 8.77 28.98 -11.21
N ALA A 107 9.48 27.85 -11.28
CA ALA A 107 10.90 27.84 -11.62
C ALA A 107 11.15 28.45 -13.01
N MET A 108 10.34 28.10 -14.01
CA MET A 108 10.44 28.70 -15.35
C MET A 108 10.12 30.19 -15.38
N PHE A 109 9.19 30.66 -14.52
CA PHE A 109 8.87 32.07 -14.38
C PHE A 109 10.07 32.87 -13.85
N PHE A 110 10.70 32.41 -12.76
CA PHE A 110 11.88 33.08 -12.21
C PHE A 110 13.10 32.95 -13.13
N PHE A 111 13.23 31.85 -13.89
CA PHE A 111 14.33 31.68 -14.84
C PHE A 111 14.21 32.55 -16.11
N ARG A 112 13.03 33.12 -16.37
CA ARG A 112 12.72 33.76 -17.66
C ARG A 112 13.67 34.93 -17.96
N ASP A 113 14.02 35.07 -19.23
CA ASP A 113 14.76 36.21 -19.78
C ASP A 113 16.20 36.41 -19.26
N HIS A 114 16.78 35.43 -18.56
CA HIS A 114 18.18 35.54 -18.12
C HIS A 114 19.17 35.18 -19.26
N PRO A 115 20.12 36.07 -19.61
CA PRO A 115 20.97 35.91 -20.78
C PRO A 115 22.03 34.81 -20.66
N SER A 116 22.34 34.36 -19.44
CA SER A 116 23.36 33.33 -19.18
C SER A 116 22.88 32.29 -18.17
N ARG A 117 22.84 31.01 -18.56
CA ARG A 117 22.43 29.92 -17.66
C ARG A 117 23.46 29.68 -16.55
N THR A 118 24.74 29.92 -16.82
CA THR A 118 25.85 29.71 -15.87
C THR A 118 25.96 30.82 -14.83
N ALA A 119 25.60 32.05 -15.18
CA ALA A 119 25.62 33.19 -14.26
C ALA A 119 24.27 33.45 -13.56
N PHE A 120 23.25 32.61 -13.78
CA PHE A 120 21.91 32.81 -13.23
C PHE A 120 21.86 32.86 -11.69
N HIS A 121 22.81 32.21 -11.02
CA HIS A 121 22.93 32.24 -9.56
C HIS A 121 23.24 33.64 -8.98
N LEU A 122 23.64 34.59 -9.83
CA LEU A 122 23.87 35.98 -9.46
C LEU A 122 22.64 36.87 -9.69
N ALA A 123 21.55 36.33 -10.25
CA ALA A 123 20.35 37.09 -10.54
C ALA A 123 19.56 37.44 -9.25
N PRO A 124 18.86 38.59 -9.20
CA PRO A 124 18.09 38.99 -8.02
C PRO A 124 17.03 37.98 -7.57
N HIS A 125 16.45 37.24 -8.51
CA HIS A 125 15.41 36.24 -8.28
C HIS A 125 15.96 34.80 -8.11
N TRP A 126 17.29 34.67 -7.97
CA TRP A 126 17.93 33.38 -7.71
C TRP A 126 17.37 32.68 -6.46
N PRO A 127 17.12 33.36 -5.32
CA PRO A 127 16.58 32.71 -4.13
C PRO A 127 15.23 32.02 -4.39
N GLU A 128 14.32 32.70 -5.10
CA GLU A 128 13.00 32.19 -5.44
C GLU A 128 13.08 31.04 -6.44
N TYR A 129 13.93 31.16 -7.47
CA TYR A 129 14.19 30.07 -8.40
C TYR A 129 14.76 28.84 -7.68
N SER A 130 15.80 29.03 -6.88
CA SER A 130 16.51 27.94 -6.19
C SER A 130 15.59 27.22 -5.21
N SER A 131 14.75 27.97 -4.50
CA SER A 131 13.69 27.43 -3.66
C SER A 131 12.67 26.60 -4.47
N ALA A 132 12.14 27.15 -5.57
CA ALA A 132 11.19 26.46 -6.44
C ALA A 132 11.80 25.20 -7.10
N ALA A 133 13.05 25.27 -7.55
CA ALA A 133 13.78 24.16 -8.14
C ALA A 133 14.04 23.06 -7.11
N THR A 134 14.44 23.41 -5.88
CA THR A 134 14.62 22.45 -4.78
C THR A 134 13.30 21.76 -4.42
N ALA A 135 12.22 22.53 -4.33
CA ALA A 135 10.89 21.99 -4.07
C ALA A 135 10.42 21.08 -5.22
N LEU A 136 10.71 21.44 -6.47
CA LEU A 136 10.37 20.64 -7.66
C LEU A 136 11.04 19.26 -7.60
N GLU A 137 12.33 19.21 -7.28
CA GLU A 137 13.05 17.94 -7.13
C GLU A 137 12.49 17.08 -5.99
N ARG A 138 12.10 17.70 -4.87
CA ARG A 138 11.41 17.00 -3.77
C ARG A 138 10.06 16.44 -4.22
N ALA A 139 9.26 17.22 -4.95
CA ALA A 139 7.96 16.77 -5.46
C ALA A 139 8.12 15.58 -6.43
N ARG A 140 9.15 15.61 -7.29
CA ARG A 140 9.51 14.49 -8.17
C ARG A 140 9.90 13.24 -7.38
N ALA A 141 10.75 13.39 -6.36
CA ALA A 141 11.16 12.28 -5.51
C ALA A 141 9.96 11.65 -4.79
N VAL A 142 9.07 12.46 -4.21
CA VAL A 142 7.83 11.99 -3.56
C VAL A 142 6.94 11.26 -4.56
N ARG A 143 6.76 11.80 -5.78
CA ARG A 143 5.97 11.16 -6.83
C ARG A 143 6.51 9.77 -7.19
N VAL A 144 7.82 9.63 -7.35
CA VAL A 144 8.45 8.33 -7.65
C VAL A 144 8.28 7.36 -6.48
N ALA A 145 8.54 7.81 -5.25
CA ALA A 145 8.36 6.97 -4.06
C ALA A 145 6.92 6.47 -3.92
N LEU A 146 5.92 7.34 -4.12
CA LEU A 146 4.51 6.97 -4.06
C LEU A 146 4.11 6.00 -5.16
N HIS A 147 4.70 6.14 -6.36
CA HIS A 147 4.50 5.18 -7.45
C HIS A 147 5.00 3.79 -7.06
N ASP A 148 6.21 3.70 -6.52
CA ASP A 148 6.83 2.43 -6.12
C ASP A 148 6.06 1.75 -4.99
N VAL A 149 5.73 2.50 -3.94
CA VAL A 149 4.92 2.02 -2.81
C VAL A 149 3.57 1.49 -3.29
N ARG A 150 2.91 2.23 -4.19
CA ARG A 150 1.62 1.83 -4.74
C ARG A 150 1.73 0.56 -5.59
N ASP A 151 2.76 0.45 -6.42
CA ASP A 151 2.98 -0.72 -7.27
C ASP A 151 3.31 -1.97 -6.44
N LEU A 152 4.12 -1.84 -5.39
CA LEU A 152 4.41 -2.91 -4.45
C LEU A 152 3.14 -3.34 -3.70
N SER A 153 2.39 -2.38 -3.15
CA SER A 153 1.12 -2.66 -2.47
C SER A 153 0.11 -3.33 -3.40
N LYS A 154 0.06 -2.93 -4.67
CA LYS A 154 -0.77 -3.58 -5.70
C LYS A 154 -0.31 -5.01 -5.97
N ALA A 155 0.99 -5.27 -6.03
CA ALA A 155 1.53 -6.62 -6.23
C ALA A 155 1.17 -7.55 -5.06
N ILE A 156 1.24 -7.07 -3.81
CA ILE A 156 0.82 -7.82 -2.62
C ILE A 156 -0.67 -8.13 -2.68
N CYS A 157 -1.51 -7.13 -3.03
CA CYS A 157 -2.95 -7.34 -3.21
C CYS A 157 -3.29 -8.35 -4.32
N ALA A 158 -2.40 -8.54 -5.30
CA ALA A 158 -2.58 -9.38 -6.47
C ALA A 158 -1.96 -10.79 -6.33
N LEU A 159 -1.49 -11.17 -5.13
CA LEU A 159 -0.92 -12.49 -4.91
C LEU A 159 -1.91 -13.61 -5.31
N PRO A 160 -1.41 -14.71 -5.91
CA PRO A 160 -2.25 -15.82 -6.34
C PRO A 160 -3.03 -16.44 -5.18
N ARG A 161 -4.31 -16.75 -5.42
CA ARG A 161 -5.22 -17.28 -4.40
C ARG A 161 -5.04 -18.77 -4.14
N HIS A 162 -4.47 -19.49 -5.10
CA HIS A 162 -4.28 -20.94 -5.00
C HIS A 162 -2.81 -21.23 -4.68
N PRO A 163 -2.50 -22.04 -3.66
CA PRO A 163 -1.12 -22.31 -3.25
C PRO A 163 -0.29 -22.95 -4.37
N ALA A 164 -0.88 -23.81 -5.19
CA ALA A 164 -0.17 -24.41 -6.35
C ALA A 164 0.18 -23.39 -7.46
N THR A 165 -0.40 -22.19 -7.45
CA THR A 165 -0.03 -21.10 -8.37
C THR A 165 0.64 -19.94 -7.68
N ALA A 166 0.99 -20.09 -6.38
CA ALA A 166 1.59 -19.07 -5.55
C ALA A 166 3.05 -18.83 -5.92
N THR A 167 3.26 -18.26 -7.11
CA THR A 167 4.54 -17.71 -7.51
C THR A 167 4.57 -16.25 -7.12
N LEU A 168 5.52 -15.86 -6.26
CA LEU A 168 5.75 -14.46 -5.91
C LEU A 168 6.02 -13.64 -7.19
N PRO A 169 5.35 -12.49 -7.38
CA PRO A 169 5.68 -11.54 -8.43
C PRO A 169 7.18 -11.18 -8.38
N PRO A 170 7.89 -11.04 -9.52
CA PRO A 170 9.32 -10.73 -9.55
C PRO A 170 9.72 -9.52 -8.68
N ARG A 171 8.89 -8.46 -8.67
CA ARG A 171 9.09 -7.27 -7.83
C ARG A 171 9.04 -7.55 -6.32
N LEU A 172 8.32 -8.59 -5.90
CA LEU A 172 8.27 -9.04 -4.50
C LEU A 172 9.38 -10.05 -4.18
N ARG A 173 9.97 -10.72 -5.19
CA ARG A 173 11.10 -11.66 -4.98
C ARG A 173 12.38 -10.95 -4.54
N GLY A 174 12.58 -9.71 -5.00
CA GLY A 174 13.73 -8.87 -4.62
C GLY A 174 13.54 -8.11 -3.31
N LEU A 175 12.32 -8.09 -2.75
CA LEU A 175 12.07 -7.65 -1.38
C LEU A 175 12.47 -8.79 -0.44
N SER A 176 13.77 -9.08 -0.36
CA SER A 176 14.24 -9.86 0.78
C SER A 176 13.96 -9.04 2.05
N LEU A 177 13.78 -9.71 3.18
CA LEU A 177 13.70 -9.08 4.50
C LEU A 177 14.95 -8.23 4.84
N ALA A 178 15.93 -8.10 3.94
CA ALA A 178 16.95 -7.05 3.96
C ALA A 178 16.39 -5.62 3.78
N GLY A 179 15.07 -5.46 3.62
CA GLY A 179 14.38 -4.18 3.73
C GLY A 179 14.65 -3.46 5.07
N GLN A 180 15.00 -4.19 6.13
CA GLN A 180 15.38 -3.59 7.42
C GLN A 180 16.54 -2.60 7.25
N ALA A 181 17.60 -2.94 6.52
CA ALA A 181 18.72 -2.01 6.31
C ALA A 181 18.35 -0.74 5.53
N THR A 182 17.30 -0.80 4.69
CA THR A 182 16.78 0.36 3.96
C THR A 182 15.86 1.20 4.85
N VAL A 183 15.06 0.54 5.71
CA VAL A 183 14.25 1.19 6.76
C VAL A 183 15.16 1.87 7.77
N ASP A 184 16.19 1.19 8.27
CA ASP A 184 17.19 1.75 9.19
C ASP A 184 17.90 2.97 8.59
N LYS A 185 18.21 2.93 7.28
CA LYS A 185 18.78 4.10 6.56
C LYS A 185 17.78 5.25 6.43
N ALA A 186 16.50 4.95 6.20
CA ALA A 186 15.44 5.95 6.10
C ALA A 186 15.15 6.58 7.47
N GLU A 187 15.08 5.78 8.54
CA GLU A 187 14.94 6.23 9.92
C GLU A 187 16.15 7.07 10.36
N ALA A 188 17.37 6.63 10.04
CA ALA A 188 18.58 7.41 10.29
C ALA A 188 18.66 8.70 9.46
N PHE A 189 17.97 8.76 8.31
CA PHE A 189 17.86 9.99 7.52
C PHE A 189 16.82 10.94 8.10
N ILE A 190 15.66 10.44 8.52
CA ILE A 190 14.62 11.22 9.21
C ILE A 190 15.19 11.82 10.50
N GLY A 191 15.86 11.02 11.33
CA GLY A 191 16.50 11.52 12.55
C GLY A 191 17.57 12.60 12.30
N ARG A 192 18.26 12.55 11.14
CA ARG A 192 19.18 13.63 10.74
C ARG A 192 18.46 14.90 10.31
N LEU A 193 17.31 14.78 9.65
CA LEU A 193 16.47 15.93 9.29
C LEU A 193 15.90 16.61 10.53
N ASP A 194 15.43 15.82 11.50
CA ASP A 194 14.89 16.33 12.76
C ASP A 194 15.98 17.03 13.59
N ALA A 195 17.19 16.45 13.63
CA ALA A 195 18.34 17.09 14.28
C ALA A 195 18.77 18.39 13.59
N LEU A 196 18.70 18.46 12.26
CA LEU A 196 18.97 19.69 11.50
C LEU A 196 17.89 20.76 11.71
N ALA A 197 16.63 20.36 11.88
CA ALA A 197 15.54 21.26 12.21
C ALA A 197 15.70 21.82 13.64
N ALA A 198 15.96 20.95 14.62
CA ALA A 198 16.20 21.34 16.01
C ALA A 198 17.44 22.23 16.17
N GLY A 199 18.51 21.95 15.41
CA GLY A 199 19.72 22.78 15.37
C GLY A 199 19.48 24.19 14.78
N ARG A 200 18.53 24.32 13.85
CA ARG A 200 18.13 25.64 13.32
C ARG A 200 17.25 26.42 14.30
N GLU A 201 16.35 25.73 14.99
CA GLU A 201 15.51 26.36 16.02
C GLU A 201 16.35 26.85 17.22
N SER A 202 17.36 26.08 17.63
CA SER A 202 18.28 26.49 18.71
C SER A 202 19.25 27.60 18.29
N ALA A 203 19.70 27.63 17.03
CA ALA A 203 20.47 28.76 16.50
C ALA A 203 19.63 30.05 16.40
N GLN A 204 18.36 29.94 15.99
CA GLN A 204 17.44 31.09 15.94
C GLN A 204 17.06 31.60 17.33
N ALA A 205 16.91 30.71 18.32
CA ALA A 205 16.67 31.10 19.71
C ALA A 205 17.88 31.84 20.33
N ALA A 206 19.10 31.38 20.03
CA ALA A 206 20.32 32.03 20.50
C ALA A 206 20.56 33.41 19.84
N GLU A 207 20.21 33.56 18.55
CA GLU A 207 20.23 34.87 17.87
C GLU A 207 19.16 35.83 18.43
N ALA A 208 17.99 35.32 18.84
CA ALA A 208 16.95 36.14 19.46
C ALA A 208 17.32 36.61 20.87
N GLU A 209 17.91 35.75 21.70
CA GLU A 209 18.42 36.13 23.03
C GLU A 209 19.59 37.13 22.93
N ALA A 210 20.46 36.99 21.93
CA ALA A 210 21.54 37.94 21.68
C ALA A 210 21.04 39.32 21.23
N ALA A 211 19.89 39.38 20.52
CA ALA A 211 19.28 40.61 20.06
C ALA A 211 18.43 41.33 21.13
N GLU A 212 17.95 40.63 22.17
CA GLU A 212 17.28 41.24 23.34
C GLU A 212 18.26 41.72 24.42
N ALA A 213 19.52 41.27 24.37
CA ALA A 213 20.58 41.67 25.29
C ALA A 213 21.35 42.93 24.86
N GLU A 214 21.02 43.50 23.69
CA GLU A 214 21.57 44.75 23.12
C GLU A 214 20.54 45.89 23.21
#